data_AF-A0A838L7J2-F1
#
_entry.id   AF-A0A838L7J2-F1
#
_cell.length_a   1.000
_cell.length_b   1.000
_cell.length_c   1.000
_cell.angle_alpha   90.00
_cell.angle_beta   90.00
_cell.angle_gamma   90.00
#
_symmetry.space_group_name_H-M   'P 1'
#
loop_
_entity.id
_entity.type
_entity.pdbx_description
1 polymer ?
#
loop_
_entity_poly.entity_id
_entity_poly.type
_entity_poly.pdbx_seq_one_letter_code
_entity_poly.pdbx_strand_id
1 'polypeptide(L)'
;MISVSVRRLVILGALAPLLALSACGRDAAPRGPASVVPPASPLDAAIELLNQGDEKGAQKQLKPLLKANPNDPQANVLLESIKRDPVELLGDRSFAYTVQPGDTMIGLSQRFLGNRLKFYQLARYNHVGRPAALSAGTVLRIPGEAPRPVPPPKPVPTGEDKVPSHSKPKPQAGRPAGAPAKAPAADPAAALKLRSLGLVALNQGRVTDAVVLLGRASTLDPSNPLIARDLARARRIAQTVAKRR
;
A
#
# COMPACT_ATOMS: atom_id res chain seq x y z
N MET A 1 -64.71 5.42 26.19
CA MET A 1 -64.98 5.89 27.56
C MET A 1 -63.65 6.30 28.20
N ILE A 2 -63.67 7.45 28.86
CA ILE A 2 -62.55 8.31 29.24
C ILE A 2 -62.24 8.13 30.74
N SER A 3 -60.96 8.10 31.12
CA SER A 3 -60.43 8.41 32.47
C SER A 3 -58.90 8.49 32.32
N VAL A 4 -58.17 9.60 32.41
CA VAL A 4 -58.17 10.85 33.21
C VAL A 4 -57.91 10.64 34.70
N SER A 5 -56.65 10.79 35.11
CA SER A 5 -56.15 11.72 36.15
C SER A 5 -54.80 11.25 36.73
N VAL A 6 -53.75 12.00 37.05
CA VAL A 6 -53.35 13.44 37.12
C VAL A 6 -52.66 13.65 38.48
N ARG A 7 -51.55 14.42 38.47
CA ARG A 7 -50.90 15.19 39.59
C ARG A 7 -50.09 14.39 40.63
N ARG A 8 -49.04 14.90 41.29
CA ARG A 8 -48.51 16.25 41.62
C ARG A 8 -47.03 16.03 42.09
N LEU A 9 -46.02 16.84 41.75
CA LEU A 9 -45.64 18.19 42.23
C LEU A 9 -44.51 18.20 43.30
N VAL A 10 -43.34 18.73 42.89
CA VAL A 10 -42.37 19.66 43.54
C VAL A 10 -42.16 19.65 45.07
N ILE A 11 -40.87 19.58 45.48
CA ILE A 11 -40.28 20.25 46.68
C ILE A 11 -38.84 20.68 46.28
N LEU A 12 -38.53 21.98 46.05
CA LEU A 12 -37.75 22.92 46.91
C LEU A 12 -36.60 22.26 47.72
N GLY A 13 -35.39 22.76 47.93
CA GLY A 13 -34.72 24.05 47.75
C GLY A 13 -33.58 24.13 48.79
N ALA A 14 -32.35 24.38 48.31
CA ALA A 14 -31.16 25.00 48.95
C ALA A 14 -30.62 24.54 50.33
N LEU A 15 -29.30 24.24 50.37
CA LEU A 15 -28.36 24.79 51.37
C LEU A 15 -26.89 24.66 50.89
N ALA A 16 -26.14 25.76 50.92
CA ALA A 16 -24.67 25.81 50.75
C ALA A 16 -23.97 25.69 52.13
N PRO A 17 -22.65 25.41 52.25
CA PRO A 17 -21.66 26.50 52.16
C PRO A 17 -20.25 26.13 51.60
N LEU A 18 -19.42 27.17 51.48
CA LEU A 18 -18.05 27.25 50.97
C LEU A 18 -17.00 26.36 51.66
N LEU A 19 -15.98 25.95 50.89
CA LEU A 19 -14.60 25.80 51.36
C LEU A 19 -13.64 26.10 50.19
N ALA A 20 -12.88 27.18 50.33
CA ALA A 20 -11.78 27.55 49.45
C ALA A 20 -10.48 26.88 49.94
N LEU A 21 -9.82 26.09 49.10
CA LEU A 21 -8.40 25.77 49.28
C LEU A 21 -7.65 25.99 47.96
N SER A 22 -6.65 26.86 48.07
CA SER A 22 -5.63 27.14 47.07
C SER A 22 -4.75 25.89 46.84
N ALA A 23 -4.51 25.55 45.58
CA ALA A 23 -3.44 24.64 45.19
C ALA A 23 -2.83 25.10 43.86
N CYS A 24 -1.64 25.70 43.93
CA CYS A 24 -0.72 25.84 42.81
C CYS A 24 -0.32 24.44 42.31
N GLY A 25 -0.50 24.17 41.02
CA GLY A 25 -0.09 22.90 40.42
C GLY A 25 -0.05 22.96 38.89
N ARG A 26 1.11 23.39 38.36
CA ARG A 26 1.78 22.93 37.14
C ARG A 26 0.90 22.60 35.91
N ASP A 27 1.08 23.42 34.89
CA ASP A 27 1.30 23.02 33.49
C ASP A 27 0.65 21.69 33.03
N ALA A 28 -0.51 21.80 32.40
CA ALA A 28 -0.95 20.82 31.42
C ALA A 28 -1.54 21.59 30.25
N ALA A 29 -0.70 21.84 29.24
CA ALA A 29 -1.16 22.23 27.91
C ALA A 29 -2.37 21.37 27.51
N PRO A 30 -3.40 21.95 26.85
CA PRO A 30 -4.53 21.17 26.38
C PRO A 30 -3.98 20.07 25.47
N ARG A 31 -4.14 18.81 25.88
CA ARG A 31 -3.87 17.66 25.01
C ARG A 31 -4.72 17.91 23.77
N GLY A 32 -4.06 18.18 22.64
CA GLY A 32 -4.73 18.28 21.35
C GLY A 32 -5.59 17.03 21.15
N PRO A 33 -6.73 17.15 20.44
CA PRO A 33 -7.63 16.02 20.27
C PRO A 33 -6.84 14.84 19.74
N ALA A 34 -6.83 13.74 20.51
CA ALA A 34 -6.28 12.47 20.07
C ALA A 34 -6.84 12.22 18.67
N SER A 35 -5.98 12.07 17.68
CA SER A 35 -6.41 11.76 16.32
C SER A 35 -7.18 10.45 16.38
N VAL A 36 -8.51 10.55 16.34
CA VAL A 36 -9.40 9.40 16.26
C VAL A 36 -9.16 8.81 14.89
N VAL A 37 -8.31 7.78 14.82
CA VAL A 37 -8.15 6.99 13.61
C VAL A 37 -9.54 6.41 13.34
N PRO A 38 -10.17 6.70 12.18
CA PRO A 38 -11.46 6.12 11.86
C PRO A 38 -11.35 4.59 11.91
N PRO A 39 -12.37 3.88 12.39
CA PRO A 39 -12.34 2.42 12.41
C PRO A 39 -12.10 1.91 10.98
N ALA A 40 -11.17 0.97 10.83
CA ALA A 40 -10.87 0.35 9.54
C ALA A 40 -12.15 -0.20 8.92
N SER A 41 -12.32 -0.03 7.60
CA SER A 41 -13.50 -0.57 6.93
C SER A 41 -13.56 -2.09 7.09
N PRO A 42 -14.75 -2.73 7.08
CA PRO A 42 -14.83 -4.19 7.17
C PRO A 42 -14.04 -4.91 6.07
N LEU A 43 -13.92 -4.29 4.89
CA LEU A 43 -13.10 -4.81 3.80
C LEU A 43 -11.61 -4.77 4.15
N ASP A 44 -11.13 -3.66 4.70
CA ASP A 44 -9.72 -3.53 5.13
C ASP A 44 -9.40 -4.51 6.26
N ALA A 45 -10.30 -4.65 7.23
CA ALA A 45 -10.18 -5.65 8.29
C ALA A 45 -10.13 -7.09 7.73
N ALA A 46 -10.94 -7.41 6.72
CA ALA A 46 -10.87 -8.71 6.06
C ALA A 46 -9.52 -8.95 5.37
N ILE A 47 -8.96 -7.92 4.71
CA ILE A 47 -7.63 -7.99 4.07
C ILE A 47 -6.54 -8.26 5.11
N GLU A 48 -6.56 -7.54 6.24
CA GLU A 48 -5.58 -7.75 7.33
C GLU A 48 -5.67 -9.15 7.92
N LEU A 49 -6.89 -9.64 8.17
CA LEU A 49 -7.12 -10.99 8.69
C LEU A 49 -6.63 -12.07 7.73
N LEU A 50 -6.92 -11.95 6.43
CA LEU A 50 -6.38 -12.86 5.42
C LEU A 50 -4.85 -12.76 5.30
N ASN A 51 -4.27 -11.57 5.46
CA ASN A 51 -2.83 -11.40 5.48
C ASN A 51 -2.16 -12.11 6.67
N GLN A 52 -2.89 -12.27 7.78
CA GLN A 52 -2.49 -13.04 8.96
C GLN A 52 -2.83 -14.54 8.85
N GLY A 53 -3.59 -14.96 7.83
CA GLY A 53 -4.08 -16.33 7.66
C GLY A 53 -5.37 -16.64 8.44
N ASP A 54 -6.06 -15.64 8.99
CA ASP A 54 -7.35 -15.82 9.66
C ASP A 54 -8.53 -15.75 8.68
N GLU A 55 -8.80 -16.89 8.04
CA GLU A 55 -9.92 -17.04 7.12
C GLU A 55 -11.28 -16.84 7.81
N LYS A 56 -11.44 -17.33 9.04
CA LYS A 56 -12.72 -17.28 9.77
C LYS A 56 -13.05 -15.84 10.15
N GLY A 57 -12.07 -15.11 10.67
CA GLY A 57 -12.19 -13.68 10.96
C GLY A 57 -12.53 -12.90 9.69
N ALA A 58 -11.83 -13.15 8.59
CA ALA A 58 -12.09 -12.48 7.33
C ALA A 58 -13.51 -12.73 6.81
N GLN A 59 -13.98 -13.99 6.81
CA GLN A 59 -15.36 -14.32 6.42
C GLN A 59 -16.40 -13.58 7.26
N LYS A 60 -16.15 -13.41 8.57
CA LYS A 60 -17.04 -12.64 9.47
C LYS A 60 -17.15 -11.18 9.04
N GLN A 61 -16.05 -10.57 8.57
CA GLN A 61 -16.03 -9.20 8.07
C GLN A 61 -16.65 -9.05 6.67
N LEU A 62 -16.51 -10.06 5.80
CA LEU A 62 -17.07 -10.05 4.44
C LEU A 62 -18.60 -10.29 4.42
N LYS A 63 -19.12 -11.09 5.35
CA LYS A 63 -20.55 -11.43 5.42
C LYS A 63 -21.50 -10.22 5.41
N PRO A 64 -21.33 -9.18 6.24
CA PRO A 64 -22.21 -8.01 6.21
C PRO A 64 -22.11 -7.24 4.88
N LEU A 65 -20.91 -7.15 4.28
CA LEU A 65 -20.71 -6.49 2.99
C LEU A 65 -21.54 -7.17 1.90
N LEU A 66 -21.45 -8.50 1.82
CA LEU A 66 -22.19 -9.30 0.83
C LEU A 66 -23.69 -9.36 1.10
N LYS A 67 -24.12 -9.21 2.36
CA LYS A 67 -25.55 -9.09 2.69
C LYS A 67 -26.12 -7.76 2.18
N ALA A 68 -25.36 -6.68 2.29
CA ALA A 68 -25.77 -5.36 1.81
C ALA A 68 -25.68 -5.25 0.28
N ASN A 69 -24.62 -5.81 -0.31
CA ASN A 69 -24.42 -5.88 -1.75
C ASN A 69 -23.89 -7.27 -2.15
N PRO A 70 -24.78 -8.18 -2.60
CA PRO A 70 -24.38 -9.52 -3.03
C PRO A 70 -23.37 -9.52 -4.19
N ASN A 71 -23.37 -8.47 -5.00
CA ASN A 71 -22.50 -8.32 -6.18
C ASN A 71 -21.30 -7.40 -5.90
N ASP A 72 -20.91 -7.19 -4.64
CA ASP A 72 -19.71 -6.42 -4.30
C ASP A 72 -18.46 -7.09 -4.91
N PRO A 73 -17.78 -6.45 -5.87
CA PRO A 73 -16.69 -7.09 -6.59
C PRO A 73 -15.46 -7.34 -5.70
N GLN A 74 -15.23 -6.51 -4.68
CA GLN A 74 -14.06 -6.65 -3.82
C GLN A 74 -14.28 -7.75 -2.78
N ALA A 75 -15.45 -7.77 -2.14
CA ALA A 75 -15.80 -8.78 -1.18
C ALA A 75 -15.92 -10.17 -1.83
N ASN A 76 -16.46 -10.24 -3.05
CA ASN A 76 -16.54 -11.50 -3.81
C ASN A 76 -15.15 -12.05 -4.14
N VAL A 77 -14.20 -11.23 -4.61
CA VAL A 77 -12.83 -11.70 -4.86
C VAL A 77 -12.20 -12.29 -3.60
N LEU A 78 -12.33 -11.63 -2.45
CA LEU A 78 -11.77 -12.14 -1.19
C LEU A 78 -12.48 -13.42 -0.72
N LEU A 79 -13.80 -13.49 -0.85
CA LEU A 79 -14.56 -14.68 -0.48
C LEU A 79 -14.20 -15.89 -1.36
N GLU A 80 -14.11 -15.70 -2.68
CA GLU A 80 -13.66 -16.74 -3.60
C GLU A 80 -12.26 -17.22 -3.26
N SER A 81 -11.37 -16.31 -2.86
CA SER A 81 -10.01 -16.65 -2.44
C SER A 81 -9.96 -17.62 -1.27
N ILE A 82 -10.98 -17.61 -0.40
CA ILE A 82 -11.09 -18.51 0.74
C ILE A 82 -11.77 -19.83 0.34
N LYS A 83 -12.81 -19.76 -0.50
CA LYS A 83 -13.70 -20.90 -0.75
C LYS A 83 -13.30 -21.78 -1.92
N ARG A 84 -12.75 -21.21 -2.98
CA ARG A 84 -12.48 -21.92 -4.24
C ARG A 84 -11.05 -22.42 -4.27
N ASP A 85 -10.79 -23.40 -5.13
CA ASP A 85 -9.44 -23.88 -5.36
C ASP A 85 -8.60 -22.79 -6.06
N PRO A 86 -7.38 -22.50 -5.58
CA PRO A 86 -6.54 -21.45 -6.17
C PRO A 86 -6.07 -21.78 -7.59
N VAL A 87 -5.91 -23.05 -7.96
CA VAL A 87 -5.52 -23.47 -9.31
C VAL A 87 -6.68 -23.29 -10.28
N GLU A 88 -7.91 -23.57 -9.85
CA GLU A 88 -9.11 -23.25 -10.65
C GLU A 88 -9.26 -21.75 -10.91
N LEU A 89 -8.96 -20.91 -9.90
CA LEU A 89 -9.10 -19.46 -10.00
C LEU A 89 -8.01 -18.78 -10.85
N LEU A 90 -6.79 -19.32 -10.80
CA LEU A 90 -5.60 -18.66 -11.34
C LEU A 90 -5.00 -19.37 -12.56
N GLY A 91 -5.39 -20.61 -12.81
CA GLY A 91 -4.85 -21.47 -13.85
C GLY A 91 -3.72 -22.38 -13.38
N ASP A 92 -3.49 -23.43 -14.16
CA ASP A 92 -2.45 -24.45 -13.97
C ASP A 92 -1.06 -23.95 -14.38
N ARG A 93 -0.98 -23.15 -15.45
CA ARG A 93 0.27 -22.58 -15.95
C ARG A 93 0.84 -21.55 -14.98
N SER A 94 2.14 -21.68 -14.68
CA SER A 94 2.87 -20.77 -13.81
C SER A 94 4.34 -20.68 -14.19
N PHE A 95 5.02 -19.64 -13.72
CA PHE A 95 6.47 -19.47 -13.78
C PHE A 95 7.06 -19.23 -12.40
N ALA A 96 8.34 -19.54 -12.22
CA ALA A 96 9.02 -19.33 -10.96
C ALA A 96 9.44 -17.86 -10.77
N TYR A 97 9.24 -17.32 -9.57
CA TYR A 97 9.70 -16.00 -9.16
C TYR A 97 10.36 -16.06 -7.79
N THR A 98 11.60 -15.58 -7.69
CA THR A 98 12.29 -15.43 -6.41
C THR A 98 11.91 -14.11 -5.76
N VAL A 99 11.29 -14.18 -4.59
CA VAL A 99 10.86 -13.02 -3.79
C VAL A 99 12.07 -12.14 -3.48
N GLN A 100 11.95 -10.85 -3.78
CA GLN A 100 13.00 -9.87 -3.52
C GLN A 100 12.76 -9.15 -2.18
N PRO A 101 13.81 -8.55 -1.58
CA PRO A 101 13.63 -7.69 -0.42
C PRO A 101 12.59 -6.59 -0.68
N GLY A 102 11.60 -6.47 0.20
CA GLY A 102 10.50 -5.50 0.08
C GLY A 102 9.29 -5.97 -0.72
N ASP A 103 9.35 -7.15 -1.35
CA ASP A 103 8.15 -7.78 -1.93
C ASP A 103 7.18 -8.19 -0.82
N THR A 104 5.88 -8.04 -1.11
CA THR A 104 4.78 -8.51 -0.26
C THR A 104 3.81 -9.32 -1.10
N MET A 105 3.06 -10.25 -0.52
CA MET A 105 2.09 -11.03 -1.28
C MET A 105 1.07 -10.13 -2.00
N ILE A 106 0.60 -9.07 -1.32
CA ILE A 106 -0.30 -8.05 -1.88
C ILE A 106 0.35 -7.35 -3.09
N GLY A 107 1.61 -6.92 -2.95
CA GLY A 107 2.35 -6.27 -4.02
C GLY A 107 2.59 -7.19 -5.22
N LEU A 108 2.93 -8.45 -4.97
CA LEU A 108 3.17 -9.46 -6.01
C LEU A 108 1.89 -9.78 -6.78
N SER A 109 0.75 -9.93 -6.11
CA SER A 109 -0.53 -10.12 -6.79
C SER A 109 -0.95 -8.91 -7.60
N GLN A 110 -0.70 -7.69 -7.11
CA GLN A 110 -0.93 -6.50 -7.93
C GLN A 110 -0.03 -6.48 -9.18
N ARG A 111 1.25 -6.84 -9.01
CA ARG A 111 2.25 -6.81 -10.08
C ARG A 111 1.97 -7.86 -11.16
N PHE A 112 1.67 -9.09 -10.76
CA PHE A 112 1.58 -10.22 -11.68
C PHE A 112 0.16 -10.62 -12.05
N LEU A 113 -0.81 -10.44 -11.14
CA LEU A 113 -2.21 -10.79 -11.36
C LEU A 113 -3.09 -9.56 -11.67
N GLY A 114 -2.51 -8.36 -11.64
CA GLY A 114 -3.21 -7.09 -11.89
C GLY A 114 -4.16 -6.66 -10.77
N ASN A 115 -4.32 -7.46 -9.72
CA ASN A 115 -5.27 -7.22 -8.64
C ASN A 115 -4.68 -7.59 -7.27
N ARG A 116 -4.46 -6.57 -6.44
CA ARG A 116 -3.98 -6.72 -5.05
C ARG A 116 -4.83 -7.63 -4.17
N LEU A 117 -6.14 -7.75 -4.42
CA LEU A 117 -7.06 -8.58 -3.63
C LEU A 117 -6.88 -10.08 -3.90
N LYS A 118 -6.18 -10.47 -4.97
CA LYS A 118 -5.84 -11.87 -5.26
C LYS A 118 -4.66 -12.41 -4.44
N PHE A 119 -4.12 -11.63 -3.50
CA PHE A 119 -2.98 -12.03 -2.66
C PHE A 119 -3.21 -13.33 -1.90
N TYR A 120 -4.42 -13.52 -1.38
CA TYR A 120 -4.73 -14.75 -0.65
C TYR A 120 -4.84 -15.97 -1.59
N GLN A 121 -5.35 -15.76 -2.81
CA GLN A 121 -5.33 -16.79 -3.87
C GLN A 121 -3.90 -17.20 -4.20
N LEU A 122 -3.01 -16.22 -4.41
CA LEU A 122 -1.60 -16.47 -4.71
C LEU A 122 -0.88 -17.16 -3.55
N ALA A 123 -1.20 -16.79 -2.32
CA ALA A 123 -0.65 -17.45 -1.13
C ALA A 123 -1.06 -18.92 -1.08
N ARG A 124 -2.36 -19.22 -1.25
CA ARG A 124 -2.87 -20.60 -1.29
C ARG A 124 -2.31 -21.40 -2.47
N TYR A 125 -2.14 -20.76 -3.64
CA TYR A 125 -1.48 -21.36 -4.81
C TYR A 125 -0.05 -21.83 -4.51
N ASN A 126 0.61 -21.17 -3.56
CA ASN A 126 1.97 -21.46 -3.12
C ASN A 126 2.04 -22.18 -1.77
N HIS A 127 0.91 -22.65 -1.24
CA HIS A 127 0.81 -23.29 0.08
C HIS A 127 1.34 -22.40 1.23
N VAL A 128 1.24 -21.07 1.09
CA VAL A 128 1.60 -20.09 2.12
C VAL A 128 0.37 -19.77 2.95
N GLY A 129 0.34 -20.24 4.20
CA GLY A 129 -0.80 -20.02 5.11
C GLY A 129 -0.89 -18.60 5.67
N ARG A 130 0.24 -17.91 5.86
CA ARG A 130 0.29 -16.52 6.34
C ARG A 130 0.98 -15.63 5.32
N PRO A 131 0.24 -14.91 4.46
CA PRO A 131 0.82 -14.04 3.44
C PRO A 131 1.78 -12.97 3.99
N ALA A 132 1.56 -12.49 5.22
CA ALA A 132 2.42 -11.52 5.90
C ALA A 132 3.81 -12.08 6.25
N ALA A 133 3.98 -13.40 6.33
CA ALA A 133 5.24 -14.05 6.68
C ALA A 133 6.14 -14.33 5.46
N LEU A 134 5.83 -13.72 4.31
CA LEU A 134 6.60 -13.91 3.08
C LEU A 134 8.05 -13.43 3.26
N SER A 135 9.01 -14.32 3.05
CA SER A 135 10.44 -14.05 3.19
C SER A 135 11.12 -13.87 1.85
N ALA A 136 12.04 -12.90 1.77
CA ALA A 136 12.90 -12.74 0.60
C ALA A 136 13.71 -14.02 0.34
N GLY A 137 14.00 -14.31 -0.93
CA GLY A 137 14.64 -15.54 -1.39
C GLY A 137 13.68 -16.73 -1.58
N THR A 138 12.45 -16.65 -1.08
CA THR A 138 11.44 -17.68 -1.33
C THR A 138 11.14 -17.78 -2.83
N VAL A 139 11.07 -18.99 -3.37
CA VAL A 139 10.65 -19.21 -4.76
C VAL A 139 9.14 -19.46 -4.78
N LEU A 140 8.41 -18.57 -5.44
CA LEU A 140 6.97 -18.69 -5.66
C LEU A 140 6.68 -19.14 -7.08
N ARG A 141 5.64 -19.94 -7.24
CA ARG A 141 4.94 -20.17 -8.50
C ARG A 141 3.96 -19.01 -8.72
N ILE A 142 4.18 -18.25 -9.78
CA ILE A 142 3.33 -17.14 -10.20
C ILE A 142 2.47 -17.63 -11.37
N PRO A 143 1.12 -17.64 -11.23
CA PRO A 143 0.23 -18.04 -12.31
C PRO A 143 0.36 -17.17 -13.56
N GLY A 144 0.16 -17.80 -14.72
CA GLY A 144 0.26 -17.19 -16.03
C GLY A 144 1.61 -17.39 -16.70
N GLU A 145 1.88 -16.58 -17.71
CA GLU A 145 3.13 -16.61 -18.47
C GLU A 145 4.13 -15.63 -17.87
N ALA A 146 5.40 -16.04 -17.86
CA ALA A 146 6.48 -15.16 -17.46
C ALA A 146 6.46 -13.89 -18.32
N PRO A 147 6.55 -12.69 -17.73
CA PRO A 147 6.73 -11.47 -18.49
C PRO A 147 7.92 -11.67 -19.41
N ARG A 148 7.72 -11.52 -20.73
CA ARG A 148 8.80 -11.63 -21.71
C ARG A 148 9.95 -10.72 -21.24
N PRO A 149 11.19 -11.24 -21.13
CA PRO A 149 12.34 -10.38 -20.94
C PRO A 149 12.31 -9.35 -22.05
N VAL A 150 12.10 -8.09 -21.72
CA VAL A 150 12.42 -7.02 -22.67
C VAL A 150 13.93 -7.15 -22.89
N PRO A 151 14.40 -7.38 -24.13
CA PRO A 151 15.83 -7.39 -24.39
C PRO A 151 16.41 -6.08 -23.83
N PRO A 152 17.60 -6.12 -23.22
CA PRO A 152 18.25 -4.90 -22.77
C PRO A 152 18.26 -3.91 -23.96
N PRO A 153 18.00 -2.61 -23.72
CA PRO A 153 18.18 -1.62 -24.78
C PRO A 153 19.58 -1.84 -25.37
N LYS A 154 19.63 -2.08 -26.68
CA LYS A 154 20.91 -2.20 -27.39
C LYS A 154 21.75 -0.98 -27.00
N PRO A 155 23.02 -1.13 -26.61
CA PRO A 155 23.91 0.01 -26.45
C PRO A 155 23.83 0.82 -27.75
N VAL A 156 23.34 2.05 -27.67
CA VAL A 156 23.60 3.04 -28.71
C VAL A 156 25.12 3.19 -28.76
N PRO A 157 25.76 3.09 -29.93
CA PRO A 157 27.19 3.35 -30.03
C PRO A 157 27.40 4.82 -29.71
N THR A 158 27.85 5.12 -28.48
CA THR A 158 28.62 6.34 -28.25
C THR A 158 29.93 6.11 -29.00
N GLY A 159 30.09 6.84 -30.10
CA GLY A 159 31.33 6.90 -30.86
C GLY A 159 32.51 7.13 -29.93
N GLU A 160 33.58 6.44 -30.29
CA GLU A 160 34.83 6.30 -29.55
C GLU A 160 35.45 7.65 -29.17
N ASP A 161 35.94 7.73 -27.94
CA ASP A 161 37.30 8.22 -27.72
C ASP A 161 38.10 7.06 -27.09
N LYS A 162 39.20 6.73 -27.77
CA LYS A 162 39.88 5.44 -27.70
C LYS A 162 41.06 5.52 -26.71
N VAL A 163 40.98 4.70 -25.63
CA VAL A 163 42.00 3.72 -25.11
C VAL A 163 43.40 4.28 -24.73
N PRO A 164 43.99 3.98 -23.54
CA PRO A 164 44.52 2.63 -23.22
C PRO A 164 44.35 2.18 -21.74
N SER A 165 43.95 0.93 -21.45
CA SER A 165 44.72 -0.34 -21.52
C SER A 165 45.10 -0.81 -20.11
N HIS A 166 44.58 -1.99 -19.72
CA HIS A 166 45.06 -2.96 -18.73
C HIS A 166 45.48 -2.44 -17.33
N SER A 167 44.86 -2.88 -16.23
CA SER A 167 45.17 -4.20 -15.65
C SER A 167 44.24 -4.52 -14.47
N LYS A 168 44.03 -5.81 -14.22
CA LYS A 168 43.41 -6.40 -13.02
C LYS A 168 44.00 -5.79 -11.72
N PRO A 169 43.18 -5.59 -10.67
CA PRO A 169 43.70 -5.86 -9.32
C PRO A 169 42.80 -6.80 -8.49
N LYS A 170 43.45 -7.78 -7.83
CA LYS A 170 42.98 -8.50 -6.63
C LYS A 170 43.09 -7.54 -5.41
N PRO A 171 42.54 -7.88 -4.23
CA PRO A 171 41.82 -6.97 -3.34
C PRO A 171 42.72 -6.16 -2.40
N GLN A 172 42.36 -4.90 -2.13
CA GLN A 172 42.98 -4.13 -1.05
C GLN A 172 41.92 -3.60 -0.08
N ALA A 173 41.98 -4.14 1.13
CA ALA A 173 41.50 -3.49 2.33
C ALA A 173 42.24 -2.16 2.50
N GLY A 174 41.49 -1.09 2.76
CA GLY A 174 42.04 0.23 3.00
C GLY A 174 40.97 1.31 2.95
N ARG A 175 40.28 1.54 4.08
CA ARG A 175 39.82 2.89 4.44
C ARG A 175 41.04 3.63 5.01
N PRO A 176 41.16 4.97 4.89
CA PRO A 176 40.09 5.90 5.27
C PRO A 176 39.87 7.16 4.40
N ALA A 177 38.64 7.66 4.56
CA ALA A 177 38.15 9.04 4.50
C ALA A 177 38.76 10.05 3.50
N GLY A 178 37.94 10.41 2.51
CA GLY A 178 37.90 11.73 1.90
C GLY A 178 36.45 12.02 1.46
N ALA A 179 35.75 12.91 2.18
CA ALA A 179 34.57 13.62 1.65
C ALA A 179 35.07 14.78 0.78
N PRO A 180 34.37 15.22 -0.28
CA PRO A 180 33.21 16.08 -0.06
C PRO A 180 32.08 16.02 -1.13
N ALA A 181 30.84 16.29 -0.70
CA ALA A 181 29.83 17.16 -1.32
C ALA A 181 28.41 16.65 -0.98
N LYS A 182 27.74 17.37 -0.07
CA LYS A 182 26.33 17.17 0.28
C LYS A 182 25.46 17.40 -0.96
N ALA A 183 24.94 16.34 -1.56
CA ALA A 183 23.67 16.41 -2.29
C ALA A 183 22.55 16.66 -1.26
N PRO A 184 21.55 17.51 -1.56
CA PRO A 184 20.42 17.71 -0.65
C PRO A 184 19.79 16.34 -0.36
N ALA A 185 19.56 16.06 0.92
CA ALA A 185 19.06 14.77 1.37
C ALA A 185 17.77 14.44 0.61
N ALA A 186 17.83 13.42 -0.25
CA ALA A 186 16.62 12.83 -0.83
C ALA A 186 15.69 12.47 0.35
N ASP A 187 14.40 12.80 0.22
CA ASP A 187 13.37 12.39 1.20
C ASP A 187 12.60 11.21 0.61
N PRO A 188 13.11 9.98 0.77
CA PRO A 188 12.48 8.79 0.19
C PRO A 188 11.10 8.54 0.79
N ALA A 189 10.86 8.91 2.06
CA ALA A 189 9.58 8.70 2.72
C ALA A 189 8.50 9.61 2.13
N ALA A 190 8.80 10.90 1.94
CA ALA A 190 7.88 11.83 1.28
C ALA A 190 7.70 11.48 -0.20
N ALA A 191 8.75 11.03 -0.89
CA ALA A 191 8.66 10.56 -2.27
C ALA A 191 7.70 9.37 -2.42
N LEU A 192 7.77 8.39 -1.51
CA LEU A 192 6.86 7.23 -1.52
C LEU A 192 5.41 7.61 -1.22
N LYS A 193 5.16 8.58 -0.33
CA LYS A 193 3.81 9.12 -0.07
C LYS A 193 3.22 9.79 -1.31
N LEU A 194 4.01 10.62 -1.99
CA LEU A 194 3.57 11.28 -3.22
C LEU A 194 3.35 10.26 -4.35
N ARG A 195 4.19 9.23 -4.43
CA ARG A 195 4.02 8.13 -5.36
C ARG A 195 2.68 7.41 -5.15
N SER A 196 2.33 7.06 -3.91
CA SER A 196 1.07 6.37 -3.64
C SER A 196 -0.15 7.23 -4.01
N LEU A 197 -0.12 8.52 -3.69
CA LEU A 197 -1.17 9.48 -4.11
C LEU A 197 -1.28 9.57 -5.64
N GLY A 198 -0.15 9.61 -6.34
CA GLY A 198 -0.12 9.63 -7.80
C GLY A 198 -0.73 8.37 -8.43
N LEU A 199 -0.47 7.19 -7.87
CA LEU A 199 -1.07 5.93 -8.33
C LEU A 199 -2.58 5.88 -8.06
N VAL A 200 -3.04 6.40 -6.92
CA VAL A 200 -4.49 6.53 -6.63
C VAL A 200 -5.15 7.46 -7.64
N ALA A 201 -4.52 8.59 -7.98
CA ALA A 201 -5.03 9.51 -8.99
C ALA A 201 -5.15 8.85 -10.38
N LEU A 202 -4.18 8.02 -10.79
CA LEU A 202 -4.27 7.25 -12.04
C LEU A 202 -5.47 6.29 -12.04
N ASN A 203 -5.69 5.57 -10.94
CA ASN A 203 -6.81 4.63 -10.83
C ASN A 203 -8.17 5.33 -10.89
N GLN A 204 -8.22 6.60 -10.50
CA GLN A 204 -9.43 7.43 -10.55
C GLN A 204 -9.59 8.19 -11.88
N GLY A 205 -8.71 7.95 -12.87
CA GLY A 205 -8.72 8.69 -14.14
C GLY A 205 -8.25 10.14 -14.04
N ARG A 206 -7.76 10.57 -12.87
CA ARG A 206 -7.21 11.91 -12.62
C ARG A 206 -5.75 11.96 -13.08
N VAL A 207 -5.57 11.83 -14.39
CA VAL A 207 -4.24 11.67 -15.00
C VAL A 207 -3.36 12.91 -14.83
N THR A 208 -3.94 14.12 -14.89
CA THR A 208 -3.21 15.37 -14.67
C THR A 208 -2.65 15.45 -13.25
N ASP A 209 -3.47 15.17 -12.24
CA ASP A 209 -3.05 15.11 -10.83
C ASP A 209 -1.93 14.09 -10.63
N ALA A 210 -2.05 12.92 -11.26
CA ALA A 210 -1.06 11.87 -11.17
C ALA A 210 0.32 12.31 -11.72
N VAL A 211 0.36 13.01 -12.86
CA VAL A 211 1.62 13.51 -13.43
C VAL A 211 2.30 14.50 -12.47
N VAL A 212 1.52 15.38 -11.82
CA VAL A 212 2.04 16.34 -10.85
C VAL A 212 2.60 15.64 -9.61
N LEU A 213 1.83 14.72 -9.03
CA LEU A 213 2.21 13.98 -7.82
C LEU A 213 3.47 13.13 -8.04
N LEU A 214 3.53 12.41 -9.17
CA LEU A 214 4.67 11.58 -9.53
C LEU A 214 5.90 12.43 -9.93
N GLY A 215 5.68 13.59 -10.53
CA GLY A 215 6.74 14.58 -10.78
C GLY A 215 7.41 15.05 -9.49
N ARG A 216 6.61 15.45 -8.49
CA ARG A 216 7.10 15.84 -7.17
C ARG A 216 7.80 14.68 -6.44
N ALA A 217 7.25 13.47 -6.56
CA ALA A 217 7.90 12.27 -6.02
C ALA A 217 9.30 12.08 -6.65
N SER A 218 9.42 12.28 -7.97
CA SER A 218 10.69 12.12 -8.70
C SER A 218 11.71 13.21 -8.37
N THR A 219 11.28 14.38 -7.92
CA THR A 219 12.21 15.42 -7.44
C THR A 219 12.75 15.12 -6.04
N LEU A 220 11.95 14.45 -5.21
CA LEU A 220 12.34 14.09 -3.84
C LEU A 220 13.22 12.83 -3.78
N ASP A 221 12.99 11.88 -4.69
CA ASP A 221 13.82 10.67 -4.83
C ASP A 221 14.06 10.35 -6.32
N PRO A 222 14.99 11.07 -6.98
CA PRO A 222 15.32 10.87 -8.39
C PRO A 222 15.95 9.50 -8.67
N SER A 223 16.53 8.87 -7.65
CA SER A 223 17.19 7.58 -7.73
C SER A 223 16.20 6.41 -7.82
N ASN A 224 14.91 6.65 -7.58
CA ASN A 224 13.90 5.60 -7.50
C ASN A 224 13.37 5.16 -8.88
N PRO A 225 13.68 3.94 -9.34
CA PRO A 225 13.25 3.50 -10.66
C PRO A 225 11.74 3.28 -10.76
N LEU A 226 11.05 3.07 -9.63
CA LEU A 226 9.60 2.87 -9.63
C LEU A 226 8.87 4.19 -9.88
N ILE A 227 9.29 5.27 -9.21
CA ILE A 227 8.73 6.61 -9.41
C ILE A 227 8.94 7.05 -10.86
N ALA A 228 10.14 6.85 -11.41
CA ALA A 228 10.44 7.18 -12.80
C ALA A 228 9.51 6.44 -13.80
N ARG A 229 9.29 5.14 -13.59
CA ARG A 229 8.40 4.31 -14.43
C ARG A 229 6.94 4.75 -14.34
N ASP A 230 6.45 5.00 -13.13
CA ASP A 230 5.07 5.42 -12.87
C ASP A 230 4.81 6.79 -13.50
N LEU A 231 5.75 7.74 -13.35
CA LEU A 231 5.70 9.06 -13.98
C LEU A 231 5.66 8.95 -15.51
N ALA A 232 6.54 8.14 -16.10
CA ALA A 232 6.58 7.92 -17.55
C ALA A 232 5.27 7.29 -18.09
N ARG A 233 4.62 6.43 -17.30
CA ARG A 233 3.29 5.90 -17.62
C ARG A 233 2.22 7.00 -17.57
N ALA A 234 2.19 7.79 -16.49
CA ALA A 234 1.22 8.88 -16.33
C ALA A 234 1.31 9.90 -17.47
N ARG A 235 2.53 10.29 -17.88
CA ARG A 235 2.76 11.20 -19.02
C ARG A 235 2.22 10.65 -20.34
N ARG A 236 2.41 9.36 -20.63
CA ARG A 236 1.86 8.72 -21.84
C ARG A 236 0.33 8.75 -21.85
N ILE A 237 -0.29 8.42 -20.73
CA ILE A 237 -1.75 8.47 -20.60
C ILE A 237 -2.25 9.91 -20.81
N ALA A 238 -1.59 10.90 -20.21
CA ALA A 238 -1.94 12.31 -20.37
C ALA A 238 -1.89 12.74 -21.85
N GLN A 239 -0.84 12.35 -22.58
CA GLN A 239 -0.72 12.62 -24.02
C GLN A 239 -1.83 11.96 -24.83
N THR A 240 -2.23 10.73 -24.50
CA THR A 240 -3.34 10.07 -25.19
C THR A 240 -4.70 10.71 -24.92
N VAL A 241 -4.93 11.20 -23.70
CA VAL A 241 -6.17 11.88 -23.32
C VAL A 241 -6.23 13.27 -23.96
N ALA A 242 -5.11 14.00 -24.02
CA ALA A 242 -5.03 15.30 -24.66
C ALA A 242 -5.32 15.25 -26.17
N LYS A 243 -4.92 14.17 -26.86
CA LYS A 243 -5.21 13.96 -28.28
C LYS A 243 -6.66 13.57 -28.60
N ARG A 244 -7.44 13.17 -27.59
CA ARG A 244 -8.85 12.75 -27.73
C ARG A 244 -9.85 13.83 -27.33
N ARG A 245 -9.37 14.99 -26.88
CA ARG A 245 -10.16 16.18 -26.61
C ARG A 245 -10.08 17.12 -27.81
#